data_AF-A0A0F9D521-F1
#
_entry.id   AF-A0A0F9D521-F1
#
_cell.length_a   1.000
_cell.length_b   1.000
_cell.length_c   1.000
_cell.angle_alpha   90.00
_cell.angle_beta   90.00
_cell.angle_gamma   90.00
#
_symmetry.space_group_name_H-M   'P 1'
#
loop_
_entity.id
_entity.type
_entity.pdbx_description
1 polymer ?
#
loop_
_entity_poly.entity_id
_entity_poly.type
_entity_poly.pdbx_seq_one_letter_code
_entity_poly.pdbx_strand_id
1 'polypeptide(L)'
;EGTHNHKIKIARDGETRWVRLDEIAIGDRVPLDRSWRWHGGESSITEDEAYAVGLLIGDGSFLPKYNISFRNNESSLHMAVRVLGAFKEKPSDPTKSILSGLRNKNNLCQRFGILETHFKTKDKQFPKSILKSSREVTSAFISGLMDADGGVCITKRLGYIERIVFTNTSKELMRQLQYVLLHYGIIARIAVKKHYNTNWNLCYTLSVTGTNIDKFVKYIGFRLERKRERLEEGIQKKQRHFFNKTDDIPGILEDMIDISKNHRVRRYTGNCDEVAASHLKRRKSASRPLVDNFLRVYGHLPDPRISQIRCLANADIYYDEVISIEDSECVTFDIHVSNTHEYCANGFYSHNTKIRGFRGNVVIADEFASIPEDVFDIVVRGFTATTKTPVDEARRLAFEKTVAKLDIPDDVKLALKKEGVDGNQIIHSGTAYYEFNHFAKKHRMWCDLIESKGRGGKVAEIFGGQNLIPDHFDYRDYTVIQLPHTHLPEGLLDPRQLAHSKAILPRNIFLMEYACVFVRDSDGFFSRSLIESCTVMPDNPIATPDGPVTFTPLMRGIKNRTYVMGIDPAAERDKFAIVILEVWENHYRVVHCWSVNKPEFNKRK
;
A
#
# COMPACT_ATOMS: atom_id res chain seq x y z
N GLU A 1 11.15 8.47 -10.10
CA GLU A 1 11.61 9.56 -9.23
C GLU A 1 11.57 9.07 -7.80
N GLY A 2 12.53 9.47 -6.99
CA GLY A 2 12.66 9.06 -5.60
C GLY A 2 13.83 9.81 -4.95
N THR A 3 13.95 9.73 -3.63
CA THR A 3 15.04 10.37 -2.89
C THR A 3 16.37 9.67 -3.16
N HIS A 4 17.48 10.41 -3.14
CA HIS A 4 18.84 9.87 -3.37
C HIS A 4 19.16 8.59 -2.57
N ASN A 5 18.73 8.55 -1.31
CA ASN A 5 18.97 7.41 -0.41
C ASN A 5 17.98 6.23 -0.58
N HIS A 6 16.92 6.38 -1.38
CA HIS A 6 15.98 5.30 -1.64
C HIS A 6 16.68 4.18 -2.40
N LYS A 7 16.36 2.93 -2.07
CA LYS A 7 17.01 1.77 -2.67
C LYS A 7 16.07 1.04 -3.61
N ILE A 8 16.54 0.79 -4.82
CA ILE A 8 15.89 -0.12 -5.76
C ILE A 8 16.80 -1.32 -6.02
N LYS A 9 16.22 -2.40 -6.52
CA LYS A 9 16.97 -3.61 -6.84
C LYS A 9 17.67 -3.43 -8.19
N ILE A 10 18.95 -3.78 -8.26
CA ILE A 10 19.80 -3.73 -9.47
C ILE A 10 20.51 -5.08 -9.64
N ALA A 11 20.64 -5.55 -10.87
CA ALA A 11 21.40 -6.73 -11.25
C ALA A 11 22.82 -6.35 -11.71
N ARG A 12 23.83 -6.84 -10.99
CA ARG A 12 25.26 -6.64 -11.29
C ARG A 12 26.00 -7.94 -10.96
N ASP A 13 26.94 -8.35 -11.80
CA ASP A 13 27.85 -9.49 -11.56
C ASP A 13 27.12 -10.82 -11.29
N GLY A 14 26.02 -11.10 -12.01
CA GLY A 14 25.29 -12.36 -11.86
C GLY A 14 24.41 -12.45 -10.61
N GLU A 15 24.20 -11.34 -9.90
CA GLU A 15 23.34 -11.28 -8.72
C GLU A 15 22.49 -9.99 -8.67
N THR A 16 21.43 -10.02 -7.88
CA THR A 16 20.61 -8.83 -7.60
C THR A 16 20.91 -8.27 -6.22
N ARG A 17 21.10 -6.96 -6.10
CA ARG A 17 21.41 -6.25 -4.85
C ARG A 17 20.61 -4.96 -4.73
N TRP A 18 20.41 -4.50 -3.51
CA TRP A 18 19.79 -3.21 -3.22
C TRP A 18 20.81 -2.08 -3.37
N VAL A 19 20.55 -1.13 -4.27
CA VAL A 19 21.44 -0.01 -4.60
C VAL A 19 20.69 1.29 -4.39
N ARG A 20 21.33 2.30 -3.80
CA ARG A 20 20.72 3.63 -3.64
C ARG A 20 20.57 4.32 -4.99
N LEU A 21 19.55 5.16 -5.15
CA LEU A 21 19.34 5.89 -6.41
C LEU A 21 20.56 6.75 -6.81
N ASP A 22 21.30 7.30 -5.83
CA ASP A 22 22.54 8.06 -6.06
C ASP A 22 23.78 7.20 -6.40
N GLU A 23 23.69 5.88 -6.27
CA GLU A 23 24.75 4.91 -6.60
C GLU A 23 24.48 4.14 -7.92
N ILE A 24 23.35 4.43 -8.57
CA ILE A 24 23.00 3.84 -9.86
C ILE A 24 23.82 4.49 -10.97
N ALA A 25 24.30 3.68 -11.89
CA ALA A 25 25.05 4.11 -13.06
C ALA A 25 24.28 3.80 -14.36
N ILE A 26 24.53 4.60 -15.40
CA ILE A 26 24.07 4.30 -16.75
C ILE A 26 24.65 2.93 -17.17
N GLY A 27 23.81 2.07 -17.75
CA GLY A 27 24.12 0.70 -18.13
C GLY A 27 23.72 -0.36 -17.10
N ASP A 28 23.43 0.04 -15.86
CA ASP A 28 22.90 -0.88 -14.84
C ASP A 28 21.62 -1.56 -15.32
N ARG A 29 21.43 -2.81 -14.87
CA ARG A 29 20.29 -3.63 -15.24
C ARG A 29 19.28 -3.67 -14.11
N VAL A 30 18.11 -3.10 -14.32
CA VAL A 30 17.04 -3.00 -13.33
C VAL A 30 16.06 -4.16 -13.52
N PRO A 31 15.91 -5.09 -12.55
CA PRO A 31 14.80 -6.02 -12.55
C PRO A 31 13.47 -5.30 -12.38
N LEU A 32 12.57 -5.52 -13.33
CA LEU A 32 11.18 -5.11 -13.30
C LEU A 32 10.30 -6.33 -13.03
N ASP A 33 9.37 -6.18 -12.09
CA ASP A 33 8.32 -7.14 -11.81
C ASP A 33 7.31 -7.12 -12.97
N ARG A 34 7.27 -8.22 -13.71
CA ARG A 34 6.27 -8.49 -14.75
C ARG A 34 5.43 -9.72 -14.41
N SER A 35 5.36 -10.07 -13.12
CA SER A 35 4.59 -11.20 -12.64
C SER A 35 3.12 -11.03 -12.96
N TRP A 36 2.46 -12.18 -13.13
CA TRP A 36 1.03 -12.24 -13.37
C TRP A 36 0.26 -12.01 -12.07
N ARG A 37 0.09 -10.74 -11.66
CA ARG A 37 -0.60 -10.35 -10.43
C ARG A 37 -1.70 -9.35 -10.74
N TRP A 38 -2.84 -9.50 -10.08
CA TRP A 38 -3.98 -8.58 -10.19
C TRP A 38 -4.75 -8.53 -8.87
N HIS A 39 -5.35 -7.40 -8.56
CA HIS A 39 -6.22 -7.27 -7.38
C HIS A 39 -7.58 -7.94 -7.65
N GLY A 40 -8.35 -8.24 -6.59
CA GLY A 40 -9.64 -8.95 -6.70
C GLY A 40 -10.74 -8.18 -7.47
N GLY A 41 -10.55 -6.88 -7.67
CA GLY A 41 -11.51 -6.00 -8.36
C GLY A 41 -12.69 -5.62 -7.45
N GLU A 42 -13.05 -4.34 -7.41
CA GLU A 42 -14.13 -3.84 -6.53
C GLU A 42 -15.22 -3.07 -7.30
N SER A 43 -15.15 -3.03 -8.63
CA SER A 43 -16.07 -2.23 -9.45
C SER A 43 -17.30 -3.02 -9.89
N SER A 44 -18.46 -2.36 -9.94
CA SER A 44 -19.69 -2.89 -10.55
C SER A 44 -19.75 -2.74 -12.08
N ILE A 45 -18.61 -2.50 -12.74
CA ILE A 45 -18.53 -2.25 -14.19
C ILE A 45 -18.49 -3.58 -14.92
N THR A 46 -19.30 -3.74 -15.96
CA THR A 46 -19.29 -4.94 -16.79
C THR A 46 -18.22 -4.86 -17.88
N GLU A 47 -17.84 -6.01 -18.47
CA GLU A 47 -16.89 -6.04 -19.59
C GLU A 47 -17.37 -5.22 -20.79
N ASP A 48 -18.66 -5.23 -21.11
CA ASP A 48 -19.20 -4.49 -22.24
C ASP A 48 -19.19 -2.98 -21.99
N GLU A 49 -19.50 -2.55 -20.76
CA GLU A 49 -19.35 -1.16 -20.35
C GLU A 49 -17.89 -0.71 -20.43
N ALA A 50 -16.96 -1.55 -19.97
CA ALA A 50 -15.54 -1.26 -20.03
C ALA A 50 -15.02 -1.17 -21.48
N TYR A 51 -15.41 -2.11 -22.34
CA TYR A 51 -15.10 -2.05 -23.76
C TYR A 51 -15.64 -0.76 -24.41
N ALA A 52 -16.90 -0.43 -24.15
CA ALA A 52 -17.52 0.78 -24.66
C ALA A 52 -16.86 2.07 -24.17
N VAL A 53 -16.45 2.14 -22.90
CA VAL A 53 -15.75 3.34 -22.39
C VAL A 53 -14.33 3.42 -22.93
N GLY A 54 -13.68 2.28 -23.20
CA GLY A 54 -12.42 2.22 -23.96
C GLY A 54 -12.53 2.85 -25.35
N LEU A 55 -13.60 2.50 -26.09
CA LEU A 55 -13.91 3.12 -27.38
C LEU A 55 -14.13 4.63 -27.25
N LEU A 56 -14.88 5.09 -26.24
CA LEU A 56 -15.09 6.52 -25.98
C LEU A 56 -13.80 7.26 -25.60
N ILE A 57 -12.88 6.65 -24.85
CA ILE A 57 -11.60 7.27 -24.53
C ILE A 57 -10.70 7.35 -25.77
N GLY A 58 -10.81 6.42 -26.73
CA GLY A 58 -10.16 6.55 -28.04
C GLY A 58 -10.80 7.65 -28.89
N ASP A 59 -11.98 7.35 -29.44
CA ASP A 59 -12.65 8.13 -30.49
C ASP A 59 -13.78 9.05 -30.01
N GLY A 60 -14.01 9.12 -28.70
CA GLY A 60 -15.02 10.01 -28.11
C GLY A 60 -14.53 11.44 -27.93
N SER A 61 -15.48 12.36 -27.92
CA SER A 61 -15.30 13.77 -27.58
C SER A 61 -16.28 14.17 -26.49
N PHE A 62 -15.71 14.64 -25.38
CA PHE A 62 -16.41 15.08 -24.18
C PHE A 62 -16.45 16.62 -24.05
N LEU A 63 -15.79 17.34 -24.98
CA LEU A 63 -15.71 18.80 -24.96
C LEU A 63 -17.06 19.52 -25.04
N PRO A 64 -18.05 19.07 -25.86
CA PRO A 64 -19.34 19.74 -25.90
C PRO A 64 -20.03 19.74 -24.53
N LYS A 65 -20.58 20.89 -24.14
CA LYS A 65 -21.19 21.08 -22.81
C LYS A 65 -22.30 20.06 -22.52
N TYR A 66 -23.19 19.85 -23.48
CA TYR A 66 -24.42 19.08 -23.26
C TYR A 66 -24.36 17.64 -23.76
N ASN A 67 -23.34 17.26 -24.53
CA ASN A 67 -23.35 15.99 -25.28
C ASN A 67 -21.98 15.31 -25.23
N ILE A 68 -21.98 13.98 -25.36
CA ILE A 68 -20.79 13.19 -25.71
C ILE A 68 -20.98 12.71 -27.14
N SER A 69 -19.98 12.90 -28.00
CA SER A 69 -20.01 12.34 -29.36
C SER A 69 -18.95 11.29 -29.54
N PHE A 70 -19.30 10.20 -30.21
CA PHE A 70 -18.41 9.13 -30.64
C PHE A 70 -18.36 9.14 -32.17
N ARG A 71 -17.16 9.05 -32.77
CA ARG A 71 -17.00 9.04 -34.22
C ARG A 71 -16.17 7.85 -34.67
N ASN A 72 -16.73 6.96 -35.48
CA ASN A 72 -15.99 5.86 -36.10
C ASN A 72 -16.64 5.44 -37.43
N ASN A 73 -15.93 4.69 -38.28
CA ASN A 73 -16.47 4.19 -39.55
C ASN A 73 -17.08 2.79 -39.43
N GLU A 74 -16.83 2.08 -38.33
CA GLU A 74 -17.26 0.70 -38.11
C GLU A 74 -18.60 0.69 -37.34
N SER A 75 -19.69 0.25 -37.98
CA SER A 75 -21.04 0.24 -37.40
C SER A 75 -21.16 -0.64 -36.14
N SER A 76 -20.39 -1.71 -36.05
CA SER A 76 -20.33 -2.58 -34.87
C SER A 76 -19.86 -1.83 -33.61
N LEU A 77 -18.97 -0.84 -33.75
CA LEU A 77 -18.51 -0.02 -32.63
C LEU A 77 -19.58 0.99 -32.18
N HIS A 78 -20.38 1.51 -33.11
CA HIS A 78 -21.54 2.34 -32.79
C HIS A 78 -22.60 1.59 -31.99
N MET A 79 -22.75 0.27 -32.23
CA MET A 79 -23.63 -0.58 -31.42
C MET A 79 -23.05 -0.81 -30.02
N ALA A 80 -21.74 -1.06 -29.92
CA ALA A 80 -21.08 -1.31 -28.64
C ALA A 80 -21.21 -0.13 -27.66
N VAL A 81 -21.07 1.12 -28.13
CA VAL A 81 -21.18 2.29 -27.24
C VAL A 81 -22.58 2.53 -26.66
N ARG A 82 -23.62 1.91 -27.22
CA ARG A 82 -25.02 2.05 -26.75
C ARG A 82 -25.25 1.42 -25.37
N VAL A 83 -24.37 0.52 -24.91
CA VAL A 83 -24.44 -0.03 -23.54
C VAL A 83 -24.27 1.06 -22.48
N LEU A 84 -23.57 2.16 -22.80
CA LEU A 84 -23.32 3.27 -21.89
C LEU A 84 -24.49 4.27 -21.81
N GLY A 85 -25.50 4.12 -22.67
CA GLY A 85 -26.65 5.00 -22.75
C GLY A 85 -27.20 5.17 -24.16
N ALA A 86 -28.23 6.01 -24.29
CA ALA A 86 -28.96 6.23 -25.55
C ALA A 86 -28.16 7.04 -26.58
N PHE A 87 -27.01 6.53 -27.03
CA PHE A 87 -26.27 7.04 -28.17
C PHE A 87 -27.11 6.87 -29.45
N LYS A 88 -27.39 7.98 -30.13
CA LYS A 88 -28.11 8.00 -31.41
C LYS A 88 -27.18 8.40 -32.52
N GLU A 89 -27.18 7.63 -33.60
CA GLU A 89 -26.47 7.99 -34.84
C GLU A 89 -27.07 9.26 -35.43
N LYS A 90 -26.22 10.14 -35.93
CA LYS A 90 -26.64 11.37 -36.58
C LYS A 90 -27.07 11.02 -38.02
N PRO A 91 -28.32 11.28 -38.43
CA PRO A 91 -28.77 10.92 -39.79
C PRO A 91 -27.94 11.54 -40.91
N SER A 92 -27.39 12.74 -40.68
CA SER A 92 -26.55 13.46 -41.65
C SER A 92 -25.10 12.96 -41.70
N ASP A 93 -24.66 12.16 -40.73
CA ASP A 93 -23.28 11.69 -40.58
C ASP A 93 -23.30 10.35 -39.83
N PRO A 94 -23.51 9.22 -40.54
CA PRO A 94 -23.59 7.89 -39.94
C PRO A 94 -22.34 7.48 -39.17
N THR A 95 -21.20 8.12 -39.44
CA THR A 95 -19.95 7.90 -38.69
C THR A 95 -19.96 8.54 -37.30
N LYS A 96 -21.04 9.23 -36.91
CA LYS A 96 -21.14 9.97 -35.66
C LYS A 96 -22.37 9.55 -34.84
N SER A 97 -22.12 9.05 -33.63
CA SER A 97 -23.14 8.84 -32.59
C SER A 97 -23.06 9.90 -31.51
N ILE A 98 -24.21 10.29 -30.95
CA ILE A 98 -24.29 11.33 -29.91
C ILE A 98 -25.14 10.83 -28.74
N LEU A 99 -24.59 10.92 -27.54
CA LEU A 99 -25.34 10.89 -26.29
C LEU A 99 -25.68 12.33 -25.90
N SER A 100 -26.95 12.68 -25.96
CA SER A 100 -27.43 14.05 -25.69
C SER A 100 -27.89 14.21 -24.24
N GLY A 101 -27.72 15.42 -23.70
CA GLY A 101 -28.24 15.85 -22.40
C GLY A 101 -27.17 15.89 -21.31
N LEU A 102 -27.12 17.02 -20.59
CA LEU A 102 -26.15 17.26 -19.52
C LEU A 102 -26.22 16.19 -18.43
N ARG A 103 -27.44 15.76 -18.05
CA ARG A 103 -27.64 14.71 -17.05
C ARG A 103 -27.01 13.38 -17.48
N ASN A 104 -27.18 13.00 -18.74
CA ASN A 104 -26.61 11.75 -19.27
C ASN A 104 -25.08 11.81 -19.30
N LYS A 105 -24.52 12.93 -19.75
CA LYS A 105 -23.07 13.18 -19.72
C LYS A 105 -22.53 13.08 -18.30
N ASN A 106 -23.14 13.77 -17.34
CA ASN A 106 -22.69 13.81 -15.96
C ASN A 106 -22.79 12.43 -15.30
N ASN A 107 -23.88 11.70 -15.53
CA ASN A 107 -24.04 10.33 -15.02
C ASN A 107 -22.94 9.40 -15.54
N LEU A 108 -22.61 9.48 -16.84
CA LEU A 108 -21.53 8.68 -17.42
C LEU A 108 -20.18 9.07 -16.84
N CYS A 109 -19.87 10.37 -16.78
CA CYS A 109 -18.63 10.87 -16.22
C CYS A 109 -18.46 10.44 -14.75
N GLN A 110 -19.53 10.52 -13.95
CA GLN A 110 -19.54 10.09 -12.56
C GLN A 110 -19.35 8.57 -12.43
N ARG A 111 -20.04 7.75 -13.25
CA ARG A 111 -19.95 6.28 -13.23
C ARG A 111 -18.52 5.79 -13.44
N PHE A 112 -17.77 6.44 -14.33
CA PHE A 112 -16.39 6.05 -14.64
C PHE A 112 -15.32 6.90 -13.92
N GLY A 113 -15.72 7.95 -13.20
CA GLY A 113 -14.78 8.91 -12.61
C GLY A 113 -13.99 9.70 -13.65
N ILE A 114 -14.60 10.00 -14.80
CA ILE A 114 -14.01 10.86 -15.85
C ILE A 114 -14.28 12.31 -15.46
N LEU A 115 -13.21 13.08 -15.27
CA LEU A 115 -13.29 14.49 -14.90
C LEU A 115 -13.20 15.38 -16.15
N GLU A 116 -13.69 16.61 -16.06
CA GLU A 116 -13.63 17.56 -17.19
C GLU A 116 -12.19 17.85 -17.64
N THR A 117 -11.24 17.76 -16.71
CA THR A 117 -9.80 17.85 -16.99
C THR A 117 -9.32 16.77 -17.97
N HIS A 118 -10.00 15.63 -18.06
CA HIS A 118 -9.63 14.51 -18.93
C HIS A 118 -10.23 14.61 -20.34
N PHE A 119 -11.07 15.61 -20.62
CA PHE A 119 -11.82 15.69 -21.88
C PHE A 119 -10.95 16.02 -23.10
N LYS A 120 -9.77 16.61 -22.88
CA LYS A 120 -8.81 16.94 -23.94
C LYS A 120 -7.94 15.72 -24.24
N THR A 121 -7.61 15.51 -25.51
CA THR A 121 -6.81 14.34 -25.95
C THR A 121 -5.49 14.18 -25.20
N LYS A 122 -4.79 15.30 -24.92
CA LYS A 122 -3.51 15.30 -24.20
C LYS A 122 -3.63 15.00 -22.70
N ASP A 123 -4.83 15.10 -22.15
CA ASP A 123 -5.12 14.98 -20.72
C ASP A 123 -5.95 13.71 -20.42
N LYS A 124 -6.19 12.85 -21.44
CA LYS A 124 -6.87 11.55 -21.29
C LYS A 124 -6.12 10.64 -20.32
N GLN A 125 -6.84 9.83 -19.55
CA GLN A 125 -6.28 8.88 -18.58
C GLN A 125 -7.19 7.64 -18.50
N PHE A 126 -6.69 6.55 -17.91
CA PHE A 126 -7.54 5.44 -17.49
C PHE A 126 -8.56 5.96 -16.47
N PRO A 127 -9.85 5.63 -16.63
CA PRO A 127 -10.84 5.93 -15.60
C PRO A 127 -10.48 5.20 -14.30
N LYS A 128 -10.56 5.89 -13.15
CA LYS A 128 -10.22 5.30 -11.84
C LYS A 128 -11.03 4.04 -11.54
N SER A 129 -12.27 4.01 -12.02
CA SER A 129 -13.15 2.85 -11.84
C SER A 129 -12.61 1.61 -12.55
N ILE A 130 -12.01 1.77 -13.75
CA ILE A 130 -11.37 0.69 -14.52
C ILE A 130 -10.09 0.22 -13.84
N LEU A 131 -9.27 1.14 -13.31
CA LEU A 131 -8.05 0.76 -12.56
C LEU A 131 -8.36 -0.03 -11.27
N LYS A 132 -9.59 0.02 -10.78
CA LYS A 132 -10.08 -0.77 -9.63
C LYS A 132 -10.88 -2.01 -10.05
N SER A 133 -11.03 -2.26 -11.34
CA SER A 133 -11.81 -3.38 -11.86
C SER A 133 -11.02 -4.69 -11.90
N SER A 134 -11.74 -5.81 -12.07
CA SER A 134 -11.09 -7.09 -12.34
C SER A 134 -10.28 -7.02 -13.64
N ARG A 135 -9.42 -8.02 -13.84
CA ARG A 135 -8.56 -8.08 -15.02
C ARG A 135 -9.37 -8.22 -16.30
N GLU A 136 -10.47 -8.94 -16.27
CA GLU A 136 -11.36 -9.19 -17.41
C GLU A 136 -12.00 -7.88 -17.89
N VAL A 137 -12.49 -7.08 -16.95
CA VAL A 137 -13.05 -5.74 -17.21
C VAL A 137 -11.96 -4.80 -17.74
N THR A 138 -10.76 -4.84 -17.16
CA THR A 138 -9.62 -4.02 -17.65
C THR A 138 -9.17 -4.45 -19.04
N SER A 139 -9.12 -5.76 -19.31
CA SER A 139 -8.84 -6.31 -20.64
C SER A 139 -9.85 -5.81 -21.66
N ALA A 140 -11.15 -5.85 -21.34
CA ALA A 140 -12.21 -5.34 -22.21
C ALA A 140 -12.04 -3.84 -22.50
N PHE A 141 -11.70 -3.03 -21.49
CA PHE A 141 -11.36 -1.62 -21.68
C PHE A 141 -10.19 -1.43 -22.64
N ILE A 142 -9.10 -2.17 -22.46
CA ILE A 142 -7.93 -2.08 -23.34
C ILE A 142 -8.29 -2.52 -24.76
N SER A 143 -9.05 -3.60 -24.94
CA SER A 143 -9.54 -4.00 -26.27
C SER A 143 -10.33 -2.88 -26.94
N GLY A 144 -11.22 -2.20 -26.21
CA GLY A 144 -11.99 -1.06 -26.73
C GLY A 144 -11.09 0.11 -27.12
N LEU A 145 -10.12 0.46 -26.28
CA LEU A 145 -9.15 1.51 -26.57
C LEU A 145 -8.32 1.17 -27.83
N MET A 146 -7.92 -0.09 -27.97
CA MET A 146 -7.14 -0.60 -29.10
C MET A 146 -7.98 -0.78 -30.37
N ASP A 147 -9.27 -1.06 -30.25
CA ASP A 147 -10.21 -1.15 -31.39
C ASP A 147 -10.60 0.24 -31.93
N ALA A 148 -10.59 1.28 -31.10
CA ALA A 148 -10.65 2.66 -31.56
C ALA A 148 -9.35 3.08 -32.27
N ASP A 149 -8.27 3.27 -31.51
CA ASP A 149 -7.05 3.98 -31.97
C ASP A 149 -5.83 3.06 -32.18
N GLY A 150 -5.93 1.78 -31.81
CA GLY A 150 -4.85 0.81 -31.98
C GLY A 150 -4.71 0.29 -33.42
N GLY A 151 -3.55 -0.26 -33.76
CA GLY A 151 -3.25 -0.76 -35.09
C GLY A 151 -2.34 -1.99 -35.09
N VAL A 152 -2.44 -2.77 -36.16
CA VAL A 152 -1.58 -3.92 -36.43
C VAL A 152 -0.71 -3.62 -37.65
N CYS A 153 0.59 -3.47 -37.44
CA CYS A 153 1.57 -3.26 -38.49
C CYS A 153 2.28 -4.57 -38.81
N ILE A 154 2.29 -4.95 -40.09
CA ILE A 154 3.02 -6.13 -40.58
C ILE A 154 4.07 -5.63 -41.57
N THR A 155 5.34 -5.83 -41.26
CA THR A 155 6.46 -5.48 -42.15
C THR A 155 6.97 -6.74 -42.83
N LYS A 156 7.19 -6.67 -44.16
CA LYS A 156 7.62 -7.83 -44.98
C LYS A 156 9.14 -7.88 -45.25
N ARG A 157 9.91 -6.87 -44.83
CA ARG A 157 11.27 -6.60 -45.33
C ARG A 157 12.36 -7.53 -44.78
N LEU A 158 12.13 -8.24 -43.66
CA LEU A 158 13.11 -9.12 -42.99
C LEU A 158 12.41 -10.35 -42.36
N GLY A 159 11.47 -10.94 -43.10
CA GLY A 159 10.43 -11.82 -42.55
C GLY A 159 9.20 -11.02 -42.13
N TYR A 160 8.06 -11.70 -41.96
CA TYR A 160 6.84 -11.07 -41.43
C TYR A 160 7.10 -10.66 -39.99
N ILE A 161 7.18 -9.36 -39.74
CA ILE A 161 7.29 -8.78 -38.39
C ILE A 161 5.97 -8.08 -38.09
N GLU A 162 5.20 -8.69 -37.23
CA GLU A 162 3.98 -8.14 -36.67
C GLU A 162 4.27 -7.28 -35.45
N ARG A 163 3.57 -6.15 -35.37
CA ARG A 163 3.68 -5.17 -34.29
C ARG A 163 2.30 -4.62 -34.01
N ILE A 164 1.91 -4.66 -32.74
CA ILE A 164 0.73 -3.94 -32.27
C ILE A 164 1.19 -2.55 -31.86
N VAL A 165 0.51 -1.51 -32.35
CA VAL A 165 0.83 -0.11 -32.06
C VAL A 165 -0.39 0.62 -31.53
N PHE A 166 -0.15 1.56 -30.63
CA PHE A 166 -1.16 2.51 -30.15
C PHE A 166 -0.49 3.87 -30.04
N THR A 167 -1.10 4.91 -30.62
CA THR A 167 -0.52 6.27 -30.61
C THR A 167 -1.48 7.25 -29.97
N ASN A 168 -1.00 8.02 -29.01
CA ASN A 168 -1.81 9.03 -28.34
C ASN A 168 -0.95 10.26 -27.95
N THR A 169 -1.61 11.38 -27.68
CA THR A 169 -0.93 12.61 -27.22
C THR A 169 -0.89 12.72 -25.70
N SER A 170 -1.71 11.96 -24.97
CA SER A 170 -1.64 11.88 -23.51
C SER A 170 -0.47 11.01 -23.07
N LYS A 171 0.50 11.61 -22.40
CA LYS A 171 1.63 10.89 -21.78
C LYS A 171 1.15 9.97 -20.65
N GLU A 172 0.14 10.40 -19.91
CA GLU A 172 -0.37 9.67 -18.74
C GLU A 172 -1.11 8.40 -19.14
N LEU A 173 -2.04 8.49 -20.10
CA LEU A 173 -2.73 7.31 -20.66
C LEU A 173 -1.74 6.25 -21.17
N MET A 174 -0.67 6.70 -21.81
CA MET A 174 0.35 5.84 -22.40
C MET A 174 1.20 5.13 -21.34
N ARG A 175 1.58 5.85 -20.28
CA ARG A 175 2.31 5.28 -19.13
C ARG A 175 1.43 4.30 -18.36
N GLN A 176 0.17 4.65 -18.10
CA GLN A 176 -0.80 3.77 -17.46
C GLN A 176 -1.02 2.50 -18.27
N LEU A 177 -1.20 2.62 -19.59
CA LEU A 177 -1.32 1.46 -20.48
C LEU A 177 -0.06 0.58 -20.44
N GLN A 178 1.13 1.17 -20.51
CA GLN A 178 2.39 0.41 -20.43
C GLN A 178 2.53 -0.32 -19.10
N TYR A 179 2.22 0.35 -17.99
CA TYR A 179 2.29 -0.24 -16.66
C TYR A 179 1.25 -1.35 -16.48
N VAL A 180 0.02 -1.15 -16.94
CA VAL A 180 -1.01 -2.18 -16.92
C VAL A 180 -0.57 -3.40 -17.74
N LEU A 181 -0.05 -3.20 -18.96
CA LEU A 181 0.47 -4.29 -19.80
C LEU A 181 1.61 -5.06 -19.13
N LEU A 182 2.45 -4.40 -18.31
CA LEU A 182 3.52 -5.05 -17.54
C LEU A 182 2.95 -6.14 -16.60
N HIS A 183 1.79 -5.91 -15.97
CA HIS A 183 1.08 -6.88 -15.11
C HIS A 183 0.42 -8.03 -15.89
N TYR A 184 0.29 -7.91 -17.22
CA TYR A 184 -0.02 -9.05 -18.10
C TYR A 184 1.25 -9.81 -18.54
N GLY A 185 2.43 -9.43 -18.03
CA GLY A 185 3.73 -9.90 -18.48
C GLY A 185 4.09 -9.42 -19.89
N ILE A 186 3.43 -8.37 -20.40
CA ILE A 186 3.61 -7.82 -21.75
C ILE A 186 4.55 -6.61 -21.66
N ILE A 187 5.78 -6.77 -22.14
CA ILE A 187 6.72 -5.64 -22.21
C ILE A 187 6.40 -4.79 -23.44
N ALA A 188 5.90 -3.59 -23.19
CA ALA A 188 5.58 -2.60 -24.21
C ALA A 188 6.60 -1.45 -24.21
N ARG A 189 6.99 -0.99 -25.41
CA ARG A 189 7.91 0.14 -25.58
C ARG A 189 7.15 1.39 -25.97
N ILE A 190 7.42 2.51 -25.30
CA ILE A 190 6.94 3.83 -25.71
C ILE A 190 8.06 4.56 -26.48
N ALA A 191 7.72 5.09 -27.65
CA ALA A 191 8.56 5.99 -28.41
C ALA A 191 7.90 7.37 -28.50
N VAL A 192 8.69 8.44 -28.37
CA VAL A 192 8.22 9.81 -28.55
C VAL A 192 8.47 10.24 -29.98
N LYS A 193 7.43 10.74 -30.66
CA LYS A 193 7.52 11.33 -32.00
C LYS A 193 7.24 12.82 -31.91
N LYS A 194 8.25 13.62 -32.25
CA LYS A 194 8.07 15.05 -32.49
C LYS A 194 7.46 15.25 -33.87
N HIS A 195 6.43 16.08 -33.96
CA HIS A 195 5.88 16.49 -35.25
C HIS A 195 6.78 17.59 -35.84
N TYR A 196 6.86 17.67 -37.18
CA TYR A 196 7.68 18.69 -37.86
C TYR A 196 7.17 20.11 -37.56
N ASN A 197 5.86 20.25 -37.38
CA ASN A 197 5.23 21.47 -36.92
C ASN A 197 5.24 21.50 -35.38
N THR A 198 5.98 22.46 -34.80
CA THR A 198 6.17 22.64 -33.35
C THR A 198 4.89 23.03 -32.61
N ASN A 199 3.84 23.47 -33.30
CA ASN A 199 2.54 23.79 -32.69
C ASN A 199 1.72 22.55 -32.34
N TRP A 200 2.14 21.35 -32.78
CA TRP A 200 1.47 20.10 -32.48
C TRP A 200 2.02 19.48 -31.21
N ASN A 201 1.11 18.89 -30.41
CA ASN A 201 1.52 18.15 -29.21
C ASN A 201 2.45 16.99 -29.58
N LEU A 202 3.34 16.65 -28.64
CA LEU A 202 4.13 15.42 -28.74
C LEU A 202 3.21 14.21 -28.84
N CYS A 203 3.53 13.29 -29.75
CA CYS A 203 2.84 12.02 -29.86
C CYS A 203 3.69 10.91 -29.26
N TYR A 204 3.04 10.03 -28.50
CA TYR A 204 3.65 8.85 -27.91
C TYR A 204 3.10 7.64 -28.64
N THR A 205 3.99 6.75 -29.08
CA THR A 205 3.61 5.49 -29.72
C THR A 205 4.07 4.34 -28.85
N LEU A 206 3.11 3.58 -28.31
CA LEU A 206 3.33 2.32 -27.62
C LEU A 206 3.37 1.20 -28.66
N SER A 207 4.35 0.31 -28.54
CA SER A 207 4.48 -0.85 -29.41
C SER A 207 4.72 -2.13 -28.63
N VAL A 208 4.04 -3.20 -29.05
CA VAL A 208 4.21 -4.58 -28.56
C VAL A 208 4.71 -5.44 -29.72
N THR A 209 5.76 -6.22 -29.45
CA THR A 209 6.47 -7.05 -30.44
C THR A 209 6.84 -8.43 -29.88
N GLY A 210 7.22 -9.35 -30.77
CA GLY A 210 7.81 -10.63 -30.38
C GLY A 210 6.81 -11.53 -29.66
N THR A 211 7.25 -12.21 -28.60
CA THR A 211 6.42 -13.13 -27.79
C THR A 211 5.37 -12.41 -26.94
N ASN A 212 5.48 -11.09 -26.76
CA ASN A 212 4.48 -10.31 -26.05
C ASN A 212 3.18 -10.17 -26.84
N ILE A 213 3.22 -10.37 -28.16
CA ILE A 213 2.03 -10.38 -29.01
C ILE A 213 1.15 -11.59 -28.68
N ASP A 214 1.75 -12.75 -28.47
CA ASP A 214 1.02 -13.98 -28.11
C ASP A 214 0.29 -13.79 -26.77
N LYS A 215 0.94 -13.13 -25.80
CA LYS A 215 0.31 -12.73 -24.53
C LYS A 215 -0.82 -11.72 -24.74
N PHE A 216 -0.62 -10.71 -25.58
CA PHE A 216 -1.67 -9.74 -25.89
C PHE A 216 -2.90 -10.41 -26.50
N VAL A 217 -2.72 -11.30 -27.48
CA VAL A 217 -3.82 -12.07 -28.11
C VAL A 217 -4.54 -12.91 -27.07
N LYS A 218 -3.79 -13.62 -26.23
CA LYS A 218 -4.36 -14.54 -25.24
C LYS A 218 -5.18 -13.84 -24.17
N TYR A 219 -4.78 -12.65 -23.73
CA TYR A 219 -5.33 -12.03 -22.51
C TYR A 219 -6.14 -10.75 -22.74
N ILE A 220 -6.00 -10.11 -23.90
CA ILE A 220 -6.66 -8.84 -24.23
C ILE A 220 -7.36 -8.97 -25.58
N GLY A 221 -6.57 -9.17 -26.65
CA GLY A 221 -7.08 -9.34 -28.01
C GLY A 221 -7.81 -8.12 -28.57
N PHE A 222 -8.20 -8.24 -29.84
CA PHE A 222 -9.07 -7.28 -30.53
C PHE A 222 -10.47 -7.89 -30.65
N ARG A 223 -11.52 -7.10 -30.38
CA ARG A 223 -12.90 -7.51 -30.66
C ARG A 223 -13.27 -7.22 -32.12
N LEU A 224 -12.69 -6.20 -32.73
CA LEU A 224 -12.90 -5.87 -34.14
C LEU A 224 -12.29 -6.93 -35.06
N GLU A 225 -13.14 -7.56 -35.87
CA GLU A 225 -12.79 -8.69 -36.74
C GLU A 225 -11.62 -8.39 -37.69
N ARG A 226 -11.68 -7.27 -38.42
CA ARG A 226 -10.62 -6.84 -39.34
C ARG A 226 -9.24 -6.72 -38.67
N LYS A 227 -9.18 -6.29 -37.40
CA LYS A 227 -7.92 -6.17 -36.65
C LYS A 227 -7.43 -7.53 -36.16
N ARG A 228 -8.35 -8.38 -35.69
CA ARG A 228 -8.09 -9.76 -35.29
C ARG A 228 -7.54 -10.60 -36.44
N GLU A 229 -8.24 -10.63 -37.58
CA GLU A 229 -7.82 -11.36 -38.78
C GLU A 229 -6.43 -10.93 -39.27
N ARG A 230 -6.18 -9.62 -39.30
CA ARG A 230 -4.88 -9.08 -39.70
C ARG A 230 -3.77 -9.51 -38.73
N LEU A 231 -4.04 -9.56 -37.42
CA LEU A 231 -3.06 -10.03 -36.45
C LEU A 231 -2.79 -11.52 -36.61
N GLU A 232 -3.83 -12.33 -36.79
CA GLU A 232 -3.74 -13.77 -37.02
C GLU A 232 -2.97 -14.09 -38.30
N GLU A 233 -3.23 -13.37 -39.40
CA GLU A 233 -2.48 -13.47 -40.66
C GLU A 233 -0.98 -13.23 -40.43
N GLY A 234 -0.66 -12.20 -39.63
CA GLY A 234 0.71 -11.88 -39.25
C GLY A 234 1.39 -13.01 -38.46
N ILE A 235 0.69 -13.58 -37.49
CA ILE A 235 1.19 -14.67 -36.64
C ILE A 235 1.41 -15.96 -37.45
N GLN A 236 0.48 -16.32 -38.34
CA GLN A 236 0.59 -17.54 -39.16
C GLN A 236 1.74 -17.47 -40.17
N LYS A 237 2.02 -16.29 -40.73
CA LYS A 237 3.08 -16.09 -41.73
C LYS A 237 4.47 -15.86 -41.11
N LYS A 238 4.58 -15.96 -39.78
CA LYS A 238 5.80 -15.74 -39.00
C LYS A 238 6.79 -16.89 -39.19
N GLN A 239 7.76 -16.70 -40.08
CA GLN A 239 8.80 -17.71 -40.34
C GLN A 239 9.89 -17.78 -39.27
N ARG A 240 10.01 -16.77 -38.41
CA ARG A 240 10.96 -16.73 -37.29
C ARG A 240 10.34 -16.01 -36.10
N HIS A 241 10.40 -16.61 -34.92
CA HIS A 241 10.21 -15.86 -33.67
C HIS A 241 11.34 -14.83 -33.57
N PHE A 242 11.06 -13.59 -33.98
CA PHE A 242 11.91 -12.47 -33.62
C PHE A 242 11.77 -12.30 -32.10
N PHE A 243 12.62 -12.98 -31.35
CA PHE A 243 12.69 -12.82 -29.90
C PHE A 243 12.89 -11.34 -29.60
N ASN A 244 12.25 -10.83 -28.55
CA ASN A 244 12.54 -9.50 -28.06
C ASN A 244 14.04 -9.47 -27.77
N LYS A 245 14.79 -8.69 -28.55
CA LYS A 245 16.25 -8.52 -28.41
C LYS A 245 16.66 -7.90 -27.07
N THR A 246 15.73 -7.78 -26.13
CA THR A 246 15.84 -6.99 -24.91
C THR A 246 15.44 -7.79 -23.66
N ASP A 247 15.01 -9.06 -23.76
CA ASP A 247 14.77 -9.93 -22.59
C ASP A 247 16.00 -10.82 -22.35
N ASP A 248 17.12 -10.14 -22.09
CA ASP A 248 18.42 -10.75 -21.80
C ASP A 248 18.63 -10.81 -20.29
N ILE A 249 19.23 -11.90 -19.81
CA ILE A 249 19.54 -12.10 -18.40
C ILE A 249 20.99 -11.65 -18.17
N PRO A 250 21.23 -10.67 -17.27
CA PRO A 250 22.53 -10.05 -17.12
C PRO A 250 23.52 -10.93 -16.32
N GLY A 251 24.80 -10.84 -16.66
CA GLY A 251 25.89 -11.34 -15.82
C GLY A 251 26.11 -12.85 -15.76
N ILE A 252 25.38 -13.66 -16.54
CA ILE A 252 25.44 -15.13 -16.43
C ILE A 252 26.19 -15.85 -17.57
N LEU A 253 26.58 -15.13 -18.63
CA LEU A 253 27.10 -15.78 -19.84
C LEU A 253 28.44 -16.48 -19.59
N GLU A 254 29.31 -15.90 -18.75
CA GLU A 254 30.61 -16.49 -18.40
C GLU A 254 30.45 -17.79 -17.60
N ASP A 255 29.55 -17.80 -16.61
CA ASP A 255 29.20 -19.00 -15.84
C ASP A 255 28.64 -20.10 -16.74
N MET A 256 27.73 -19.74 -17.65
CA MET A 256 27.18 -20.69 -18.63
C MET A 256 28.29 -21.30 -19.51
N ILE A 257 29.25 -20.49 -19.94
CA ILE A 257 30.40 -20.94 -20.74
C ILE A 257 31.27 -21.91 -19.92
N ASP A 258 31.57 -21.59 -18.67
CA ASP A 258 32.42 -22.41 -17.81
C ASP A 258 31.77 -23.77 -17.50
N ILE A 259 30.52 -23.77 -17.05
CA ILE A 259 29.75 -25.00 -16.78
C ILE A 259 29.70 -25.88 -18.04
N SER A 260 29.40 -25.29 -19.21
CA SER A 260 29.35 -26.04 -20.46
C SER A 260 30.70 -26.64 -20.87
N LYS A 261 31.82 -25.95 -20.61
CA LYS A 261 33.16 -26.49 -20.90
C LYS A 261 33.48 -27.70 -20.04
N ASN A 262 33.14 -27.63 -18.75
CA ASN A 262 33.49 -28.64 -17.75
C ASN A 262 32.60 -29.88 -17.84
N HIS A 263 31.36 -29.74 -18.34
CA HIS A 263 30.37 -30.82 -18.44
C HIS A 263 29.92 -31.08 -19.88
N ARG A 264 30.86 -31.38 -20.78
CA ARG A 264 30.56 -31.57 -22.22
C ARG A 264 29.49 -32.64 -22.46
N VAL A 265 28.37 -32.24 -23.06
CA VAL A 265 27.29 -33.15 -23.47
C VAL A 265 27.63 -33.80 -24.81
N ARG A 266 27.28 -35.10 -24.98
CA ARG A 266 27.45 -35.81 -26.25
C ARG A 266 26.58 -35.16 -27.35
N ARG A 267 27.14 -34.95 -28.54
CA ARG A 267 26.59 -34.19 -29.69
C ARG A 267 25.30 -34.75 -30.36
N TYR A 268 24.50 -35.57 -29.67
CA TYR A 268 23.43 -36.34 -30.33
C TYR A 268 22.04 -36.23 -29.68
N THR A 269 21.76 -35.20 -28.87
CA THR A 269 20.45 -35.00 -28.22
C THR A 269 19.87 -33.60 -28.43
N GLY A 270 19.25 -33.33 -29.59
CA GLY A 270 18.48 -32.08 -29.83
C GLY A 270 19.33 -30.78 -29.86
N ASN A 271 18.72 -29.64 -29.51
CA ASN A 271 19.34 -28.29 -29.52
C ASN A 271 20.47 -28.08 -28.47
N CYS A 272 21.20 -29.12 -28.07
CA CYS A 272 22.33 -29.05 -27.14
C CYS A 272 23.53 -28.29 -27.73
N ASP A 273 23.67 -28.24 -29.05
CA ASP A 273 24.76 -27.49 -29.70
C ASP A 273 24.67 -25.99 -29.45
N GLU A 274 23.46 -25.41 -29.34
CA GLU A 274 23.29 -23.97 -29.10
C GLU A 274 23.87 -23.50 -27.76
N VAL A 275 23.92 -24.42 -26.78
CA VAL A 275 24.41 -24.19 -25.42
C VAL A 275 25.77 -24.84 -25.19
N ALA A 276 26.47 -25.22 -26.26
CA ALA A 276 27.86 -25.64 -26.19
C ALA A 276 28.77 -24.41 -25.97
N ALA A 277 29.83 -24.59 -25.18
CA ALA A 277 30.77 -23.52 -24.86
C ALA A 277 31.32 -22.76 -26.07
N SER A 278 31.57 -23.44 -27.20
CA SER A 278 32.03 -22.80 -28.44
C SER A 278 30.99 -21.86 -29.05
N HIS A 279 29.70 -22.16 -28.90
CA HIS A 279 28.60 -21.34 -29.39
C HIS A 279 28.27 -20.21 -28.41
N LEU A 280 28.25 -20.49 -27.10
CA LEU A 280 28.03 -19.49 -26.05
C LEU A 280 29.07 -18.36 -26.12
N LYS A 281 30.36 -18.68 -26.35
CA LYS A 281 31.43 -17.69 -26.55
C LYS A 281 31.20 -16.70 -27.70
N ARG A 282 30.35 -17.04 -28.68
CA ARG A 282 30.01 -16.17 -29.82
C ARG A 282 28.80 -15.28 -29.54
N ARG A 283 28.10 -15.50 -28.43
CA ARG A 283 26.93 -14.70 -28.04
C ARG A 283 27.39 -13.42 -27.35
N LYS A 284 26.66 -12.33 -27.60
CA LYS A 284 26.87 -11.04 -26.91
C LYS A 284 26.06 -10.94 -25.62
N SER A 285 24.98 -11.70 -25.50
CA SER A 285 24.07 -11.69 -24.37
C SER A 285 23.40 -13.06 -24.18
N ALA A 286 22.92 -13.29 -22.96
CA ALA A 286 22.20 -14.50 -22.58
C ALA A 286 20.69 -14.25 -22.67
N SER A 287 20.10 -14.45 -23.85
CA SER A 287 18.66 -14.31 -24.02
C SER A 287 17.90 -15.37 -23.22
N ARG A 288 16.71 -15.05 -22.73
CA ARG A 288 15.93 -16.00 -21.92
C ARG A 288 15.73 -17.39 -22.55
N PRO A 289 15.37 -17.54 -23.84
CA PRO A 289 15.26 -18.87 -24.46
C PRO A 289 16.58 -19.66 -24.48
N LEU A 290 17.72 -18.96 -24.62
CA LEU A 290 19.04 -19.59 -24.55
C LEU A 290 19.31 -20.11 -23.13
N VAL A 291 18.94 -19.34 -22.12
CA VAL A 291 19.10 -19.69 -20.70
C VAL A 291 18.17 -20.83 -20.31
N ASP A 292 16.93 -20.83 -20.80
CA ASP A 292 15.98 -21.93 -20.60
C ASP A 292 16.51 -23.23 -21.21
N ASN A 293 17.05 -23.18 -22.43
CA ASN A 293 17.70 -24.34 -23.06
C ASN A 293 18.95 -24.76 -22.27
N PHE A 294 19.73 -23.81 -21.75
CA PHE A 294 20.90 -24.10 -20.93
C PHE A 294 20.50 -24.80 -19.63
N LEU A 295 19.49 -24.31 -18.92
CA LEU A 295 18.97 -24.93 -17.69
C LEU A 295 18.32 -26.29 -17.96
N ARG A 296 17.72 -26.51 -19.13
CA ARG A 296 17.23 -27.84 -19.56
C ARG A 296 18.38 -28.84 -19.68
N VAL A 297 19.52 -28.41 -20.22
CA VAL A 297 20.68 -29.28 -20.50
C VAL A 297 21.55 -29.48 -19.26
N TYR A 298 21.89 -28.41 -18.54
CA TYR A 298 22.85 -28.42 -17.44
C TYR A 298 22.21 -28.28 -16.06
N GLY A 299 20.93 -27.94 -15.95
CA GLY A 299 20.30 -27.55 -14.68
C GLY A 299 20.13 -28.67 -13.65
N HIS A 300 20.49 -29.91 -13.99
CA HIS A 300 20.53 -31.07 -13.09
C HIS A 300 21.90 -31.23 -12.40
N LEU A 301 22.93 -30.49 -12.84
CA LEU A 301 24.26 -30.59 -12.27
C LEU A 301 24.29 -29.97 -10.86
N PRO A 302 25.08 -30.52 -9.93
CA PRO A 302 25.23 -29.99 -8.57
C PRO A 302 26.22 -28.81 -8.54
N ASP A 303 26.01 -27.80 -9.38
CA ASP A 303 26.80 -26.55 -9.40
C ASP A 303 25.98 -25.42 -8.74
N PRO A 304 26.49 -24.73 -7.70
CA PRO A 304 25.75 -23.67 -7.01
C PRO A 304 25.35 -22.52 -7.94
N ARG A 305 26.11 -22.26 -9.01
CA ARG A 305 25.82 -21.20 -9.99
C ARG A 305 24.53 -21.49 -10.78
N ILE A 306 24.14 -22.75 -10.94
CA ILE A 306 22.87 -23.10 -11.59
C ILE A 306 21.69 -22.54 -10.82
N SER A 307 21.74 -22.56 -9.49
CA SER A 307 20.70 -21.99 -8.64
C SER A 307 20.62 -20.47 -8.82
N GLN A 308 21.77 -19.77 -8.87
CA GLN A 308 21.82 -18.33 -9.15
C GLN A 308 21.26 -18.00 -10.55
N ILE A 309 21.67 -18.75 -11.59
CA ILE A 309 21.13 -18.59 -12.95
C ILE A 309 19.62 -18.80 -12.94
N ARG A 310 19.10 -19.81 -12.22
CA ARG A 310 17.66 -20.07 -12.11
C ARG A 310 16.92 -18.92 -11.43
N CYS A 311 17.47 -18.34 -10.38
CA CYS A 311 16.90 -17.17 -9.70
C CYS A 311 16.86 -15.95 -10.63
N LEU A 312 17.95 -15.66 -11.34
CA LEU A 312 17.99 -14.57 -12.31
C LEU A 312 17.07 -14.81 -13.51
N ALA A 313 16.93 -16.06 -13.94
CA ALA A 313 16.11 -16.48 -15.06
C ALA A 313 14.61 -16.59 -14.72
N ASN A 314 14.18 -16.13 -13.54
CA ASN A 314 12.77 -16.11 -13.17
C ASN A 314 11.95 -15.41 -14.27
N ALA A 315 10.95 -16.14 -14.80
CA ALA A 315 10.09 -15.68 -15.89
C ALA A 315 9.32 -14.40 -15.55
N ASP A 316 9.07 -14.14 -14.27
CA ASP A 316 8.37 -12.97 -13.76
C ASP A 316 9.23 -11.72 -13.68
N ILE A 317 10.54 -11.81 -13.94
CA ILE A 317 11.46 -10.68 -13.90
C ILE A 317 11.86 -10.31 -15.32
N TYR A 318 11.80 -9.02 -15.65
CA TYR A 318 12.36 -8.46 -16.88
C TYR A 318 13.49 -7.49 -16.53
N TYR A 319 14.67 -7.63 -17.14
CA TYR A 319 15.77 -6.71 -16.89
C TYR A 319 15.79 -5.60 -17.94
N ASP A 320 15.64 -4.36 -17.50
CA ASP A 320 15.77 -3.18 -18.36
C ASP A 320 17.06 -2.42 -18.07
N GLU A 321 17.54 -1.63 -19.01
CA GLU A 321 18.79 -0.88 -18.90
C GLU A 321 18.54 0.57 -18.48
N VAL A 322 19.31 1.07 -17.51
CA VAL A 322 19.34 2.49 -17.17
C VAL A 322 20.06 3.26 -18.27
N ILE A 323 19.33 4.06 -19.04
CA ILE A 323 19.89 4.86 -20.15
C ILE A 323 20.14 6.34 -19.78
N SER A 324 19.50 6.84 -18.73
CA SER A 324 19.58 8.23 -18.30
C SER A 324 19.23 8.35 -16.82
N ILE A 325 19.89 9.30 -16.14
CA ILE A 325 19.64 9.67 -14.75
C ILE A 325 19.58 11.20 -14.72
N GLU A 326 18.51 11.75 -14.15
CA GLU A 326 18.25 13.20 -14.11
C GLU A 326 17.79 13.59 -12.70
N ASP A 327 18.37 14.66 -12.14
CA ASP A 327 17.94 15.23 -10.87
C ASP A 327 16.64 16.03 -11.03
N SER A 328 15.74 15.91 -10.06
CA SER A 328 14.43 16.58 -10.05
C SER A 328 13.93 16.76 -8.62
N GLU A 329 12.92 17.60 -8.44
CA GLU A 329 12.23 17.83 -7.17
C GLU A 329 10.74 17.46 -7.30
N CYS A 330 10.25 16.59 -6.41
CA CYS A 330 8.85 16.19 -6.36
C CYS A 330 8.41 15.76 -4.96
N VAL A 331 7.09 15.70 -4.73
CA VAL A 331 6.54 15.09 -3.52
C VAL A 331 6.71 13.58 -3.61
N THR A 332 7.44 12.99 -2.67
CA THR A 332 7.70 11.55 -2.60
C THR A 332 6.84 10.88 -1.54
N PHE A 333 6.43 9.64 -1.80
CA PHE A 333 5.69 8.79 -0.87
C PHE A 333 6.46 7.48 -0.67
N ASP A 334 6.39 6.92 0.53
CA ASP A 334 6.95 5.60 0.87
C ASP A 334 5.90 4.79 1.63
N ILE A 335 6.00 3.47 1.58
CA ILE A 335 5.06 2.53 2.19
C ILE A 335 5.84 1.62 3.12
N HIS A 336 5.38 1.46 4.36
CA HIS A 336 5.92 0.43 5.24
C HIS A 336 5.21 -0.91 5.02
N VAL A 337 5.85 -1.82 4.29
CA VAL A 337 5.42 -3.23 4.21
C VAL A 337 6.07 -4.05 5.34
N SER A 338 5.24 -4.67 6.18
CA SER A 338 5.68 -5.57 7.26
C SER A 338 6.33 -6.85 6.72
N ASN A 339 7.26 -7.43 7.47
CA ASN A 339 8.00 -8.67 7.19
C ASN A 339 9.01 -8.58 6.04
N THR A 340 8.57 -8.28 4.82
CA THR A 340 9.45 -8.28 3.64
C THR A 340 10.22 -6.98 3.49
N HIS A 341 9.66 -5.86 3.96
CA HIS A 341 10.21 -4.51 3.76
C HIS A 341 10.43 -4.14 2.29
N GLU A 342 9.62 -4.72 1.40
CA GLU A 342 9.75 -4.59 -0.05
C GLU A 342 8.37 -4.41 -0.69
N TYR A 343 8.27 -3.53 -1.69
CA TYR A 343 7.08 -3.32 -2.50
C TYR A 343 7.41 -3.08 -3.97
N CYS A 344 6.43 -3.26 -4.84
CA CYS A 344 6.55 -2.97 -6.27
C CYS A 344 5.94 -1.59 -6.57
N ALA A 345 6.71 -0.69 -7.17
CA ALA A 345 6.25 0.63 -7.58
C ALA A 345 6.59 0.85 -9.05
N ASN A 346 5.59 0.99 -9.92
CA ASN A 346 5.77 1.10 -11.37
C ASN A 346 6.61 -0.03 -12.00
N GLY A 347 6.56 -1.23 -11.42
CA GLY A 347 7.35 -2.39 -11.83
C GLY A 347 8.70 -2.50 -11.13
N PHE A 348 9.19 -1.45 -10.47
CA PHE A 348 10.46 -1.46 -9.74
C PHE A 348 10.30 -2.12 -8.38
N TYR A 349 11.19 -3.06 -8.07
CA TYR A 349 11.36 -3.54 -6.70
C TYR A 349 11.96 -2.40 -5.86
N SER A 350 11.17 -1.91 -4.92
CA SER A 350 11.49 -0.80 -4.02
C SER A 350 11.62 -1.35 -2.60
N HIS A 351 12.68 -0.98 -1.91
CA HIS A 351 12.87 -1.33 -0.51
C HIS A 351 12.27 -0.23 0.35
N ASN A 352 11.55 -0.58 1.43
CA ASN A 352 11.09 0.40 2.41
C ASN A 352 12.30 1.25 2.83
N THR A 353 12.27 2.55 2.60
CA THR A 353 13.37 3.38 3.09
C THR A 353 13.32 3.26 4.61
N LYS A 354 14.43 2.88 5.25
CA LYS A 354 14.53 3.09 6.70
C LYS A 354 14.49 4.60 6.88
N ILE A 355 13.31 5.12 7.21
CA ILE A 355 13.11 6.55 7.44
C ILE A 355 14.04 6.99 8.59
N ARG A 356 14.50 6.07 9.45
CA ARG A 356 15.49 6.32 10.50
C ARG A 356 16.71 7.12 9.99
N GLY A 357 16.86 8.35 10.47
CA GLY A 357 17.94 9.27 10.10
C GLY A 357 17.52 10.51 9.32
N PHE A 358 16.29 10.56 8.79
CA PHE A 358 15.69 11.84 8.41
C PHE A 358 15.53 12.73 9.65
N ARG A 359 15.35 14.03 9.47
CA ARG A 359 15.20 15.01 10.55
C ARG A 359 13.91 15.76 10.33
N GLY A 360 13.11 15.88 11.39
CA GLY A 360 11.84 16.59 11.36
C GLY A 360 11.73 17.45 12.60
N ASN A 361 11.30 18.70 12.41
CA ASN A 361 11.09 19.64 13.51
C ASN A 361 9.67 19.54 14.09
N VAL A 362 8.74 19.01 13.30
CA VAL A 362 7.35 18.75 13.70
C VAL A 362 6.96 17.36 13.20
N VAL A 363 6.52 16.51 14.11
CA VAL A 363 5.95 15.19 13.81
C VAL A 363 4.49 15.21 14.17
N ILE A 364 3.62 14.91 13.20
CA ILE A 364 2.18 14.73 13.43
C ILE A 364 1.86 13.26 13.20
N ALA A 365 1.40 12.58 14.24
CA ALA A 365 0.88 11.22 14.16
C ALA A 365 -0.63 11.26 14.37
N ASP A 366 -1.35 11.27 13.26
CA ASP A 366 -2.82 11.16 13.26
C ASP A 366 -3.24 9.69 13.34
N GLU A 367 -4.41 9.42 13.90
CA GLU A 367 -4.88 8.09 14.26
C GLU A 367 -3.86 7.29 15.11
N PHE A 368 -3.26 7.95 16.10
CA PHE A 368 -2.17 7.40 16.90
C PHE A 368 -2.50 6.05 17.55
N ALA A 369 -3.75 5.81 17.95
CA ALA A 369 -4.20 4.52 18.50
C ALA A 369 -4.01 3.33 17.55
N SER A 370 -3.96 3.58 16.24
CA SER A 370 -3.79 2.57 15.18
C SER A 370 -2.34 2.35 14.80
N ILE A 371 -1.44 3.25 15.19
CA ILE A 371 -0.01 3.15 14.90
C ILE A 371 0.65 2.26 15.96
N PRO A 372 1.35 1.17 15.59
CA PRO A 372 2.09 0.36 16.57
C PRO A 372 3.09 1.21 17.37
N GLU A 373 3.09 1.07 18.70
CA GLU A 373 3.90 1.88 19.61
C GLU A 373 5.40 1.75 19.32
N ASP A 374 5.86 0.55 18.99
CA ASP A 374 7.25 0.25 18.61
C ASP A 374 7.66 0.95 17.31
N VAL A 375 6.78 0.99 16.30
CA VAL A 375 7.03 1.71 15.05
C VAL A 375 7.20 3.20 15.33
N PHE A 376 6.32 3.80 16.14
CA PHE A 376 6.41 5.21 16.45
C PHE A 376 7.66 5.54 17.29
N ASP A 377 7.88 4.83 18.39
CA ASP A 377 8.96 5.14 19.34
C ASP A 377 10.36 4.82 18.75
N ILE A 378 10.49 3.78 17.91
CA ILE A 378 11.79 3.38 17.33
C ILE A 378 12.10 4.14 16.04
N VAL A 379 11.09 4.37 15.19
CA VAL A 379 11.30 4.94 13.84
C VAL A 379 10.98 6.43 13.82
N VAL A 380 9.82 6.83 14.35
CA VAL A 380 9.27 8.18 14.17
C VAL A 380 9.84 9.18 15.16
N ARG A 381 9.98 8.79 16.44
CA ARG A 381 10.49 9.69 17.48
C ARG A 381 11.90 10.19 17.19
N GLY A 382 12.73 9.35 16.56
CA GLY A 382 14.10 9.69 16.16
C GLY A 382 14.21 10.90 15.22
N PHE A 383 13.13 11.26 14.49
CA PHE A 383 13.10 12.45 13.64
C PHE A 383 13.32 13.75 14.40
N THR A 384 12.81 13.82 15.62
CA THR A 384 12.82 15.02 16.47
C THR A 384 14.05 15.15 17.35
N ALA A 385 15.03 14.24 17.24
CA ALA A 385 16.20 14.24 18.11
C ALA A 385 17.20 15.39 17.81
N THR A 386 17.11 16.04 16.65
CA THR A 386 18.05 17.10 16.24
C THR A 386 17.34 18.44 16.18
N THR A 387 17.80 19.42 16.94
CA THR A 387 17.21 20.78 17.02
C THR A 387 17.09 21.45 15.65
N LYS A 388 16.04 22.26 15.45
CA LYS A 388 15.75 23.04 14.23
C LYS A 388 16.95 23.84 13.69
N THR A 389 17.84 24.34 14.56
CA THR A 389 19.08 25.06 14.22
C THR A 389 20.25 24.63 15.12
N PRO A 390 20.90 23.48 14.84
CA PRO A 390 21.89 22.88 15.75
C PRO A 390 23.10 23.77 16.03
N VAL A 391 23.53 24.55 15.03
CA VAL A 391 24.68 25.44 15.15
C VAL A 391 24.35 26.66 15.99
N ASP A 392 23.16 27.24 15.83
CA ASP A 392 22.73 28.40 16.61
C ASP A 392 22.44 28.01 18.04
N GLU A 393 21.87 26.83 18.27
CA GLU A 393 21.62 26.30 19.61
C GLU A 393 22.93 25.93 20.33
N ALA A 394 23.89 25.32 19.63
CA ALA A 394 25.22 25.08 20.18
C ALA A 394 25.94 26.40 20.54
N ARG A 395 25.80 27.43 19.70
CA ARG A 395 26.30 28.78 19.99
C ARG A 395 25.59 29.41 21.19
N ARG A 396 24.27 29.25 21.31
CA ARG A 396 23.48 29.72 22.46
C ARG A 396 23.92 29.04 23.75
N LEU A 397 24.03 27.71 23.77
CA LEU A 397 24.49 26.95 24.93
C LEU A 397 25.93 27.32 25.33
N ALA A 398 26.81 27.54 24.36
CA ALA A 398 28.17 28.01 24.62
C ALA A 398 28.17 29.45 25.19
N PHE A 399 27.32 30.32 24.67
CA PHE A 399 27.11 31.68 25.17
C PHE A 399 26.59 31.65 26.61
N GLU A 400 25.54 30.86 26.90
CA GLU A 400 24.96 30.72 28.25
C GLU A 400 25.96 30.15 29.26
N LYS A 401 26.74 29.11 28.88
CA LYS A 401 27.82 28.58 29.73
C LYS A 401 28.92 29.61 30.00
N THR A 402 29.14 30.54 29.07
CA THR A 402 30.12 31.63 29.25
C THR A 402 29.55 32.72 30.15
N VAL A 403 28.30 33.12 29.94
CA VAL A 403 27.55 34.07 30.78
C VAL A 403 27.41 33.58 32.22
N ALA A 404 27.18 32.29 32.44
CA ALA A 404 27.11 31.69 33.77
C ALA A 404 28.44 31.73 34.54
N LYS A 405 29.57 31.88 33.84
CA LYS A 405 30.91 32.05 34.44
C LYS A 405 31.28 33.51 34.69
N LEU A 406 30.49 34.45 34.19
CA LEU A 406 30.71 35.89 34.38
C LEU A 406 29.91 36.37 35.59
N ASP A 407 30.51 37.26 36.39
CA ASP A 407 29.88 37.87 37.56
C ASP A 407 28.99 39.04 37.14
N ILE A 408 27.84 38.71 36.54
CA ILE A 408 26.84 39.67 36.05
C ILE A 408 25.58 39.59 36.93
N PRO A 409 24.94 40.72 37.26
CA PRO A 409 23.67 40.76 37.98
C PRO A 409 22.58 39.88 37.36
N ASP A 410 21.78 39.22 38.21
CA ASP A 410 20.82 38.19 37.80
C ASP A 410 19.64 38.73 36.96
N ASP A 411 19.30 40.00 37.12
CA ASP A 411 18.35 40.74 36.29
C ASP A 411 18.83 40.88 34.84
N VAL A 412 20.13 41.11 34.64
CA VAL A 412 20.76 41.16 33.31
C VAL A 412 20.84 39.77 32.69
N LYS A 413 21.14 38.72 33.48
CA LYS A 413 21.08 37.33 33.03
C LYS A 413 19.67 36.93 32.57
N LEU A 414 18.64 37.41 33.27
CA LEU A 414 17.25 37.16 32.93
C LEU A 414 16.83 37.89 31.64
N ALA A 415 17.27 39.14 31.45
CA ALA A 415 17.01 39.93 30.24
C ALA A 415 17.72 39.38 28.99
N LEU A 416 18.84 38.68 29.15
CA LEU A 416 19.60 38.04 28.06
C LEU A 416 18.98 36.72 27.58
N LYS A 417 18.10 36.08 28.35
CA LYS A 417 17.29 34.94 27.91
C LYS A 417 16.18 35.43 26.98
N LYS A 418 16.53 35.75 25.73
CA LYS A 418 15.55 36.02 24.66
C LYS A 418 14.63 34.80 24.48
N GLU A 419 13.37 35.10 24.13
CA GLU A 419 12.30 34.17 23.79
C GLU A 419 12.81 32.91 23.09
N GLY A 420 12.47 31.76 23.67
CA GLY A 420 12.94 30.46 23.23
C GLY A 420 12.55 30.19 21.77
N VAL A 421 13.49 29.60 21.03
CA VAL A 421 13.18 28.97 19.76
C VAL A 421 12.30 27.76 20.08
N ASP A 422 11.09 27.70 19.51
CA ASP A 422 10.21 26.53 19.62
C ASP A 422 11.03 25.25 19.33
N GLY A 423 11.14 24.38 20.34
CA GLY A 423 11.77 23.09 20.21
C GLY A 423 11.04 22.20 19.20
N ASN A 424 11.59 21.02 18.92
CA ASN A 424 10.91 20.09 18.04
C ASN A 424 9.61 19.61 18.68
N GLN A 425 8.53 19.57 17.89
CA GLN A 425 7.19 19.24 18.37
C GLN A 425 6.77 17.84 17.93
N ILE A 426 6.14 17.11 18.84
CA ILE A 426 5.46 15.84 18.54
C ILE A 426 3.99 16.01 18.90
N ILE A 427 3.12 15.82 17.91
CA ILE A 427 1.67 15.93 18.05
C ILE A 427 1.08 14.54 17.83
N HIS A 428 0.44 14.00 18.87
CA HIS A 428 -0.40 12.79 18.75
C HIS A 428 -1.86 13.22 18.59
N SER A 429 -2.51 12.76 17.53
CA SER A 429 -3.91 13.05 17.19
C SER A 429 -4.63 11.74 16.85
N GLY A 430 -5.96 11.74 16.97
CA GLY A 430 -6.81 10.63 16.58
C GLY A 430 -8.01 10.45 17.51
N THR A 431 -8.79 9.42 17.23
CA THR A 431 -9.97 9.07 18.02
C THR A 431 -9.58 8.37 19.33
N ALA A 432 -10.33 8.64 20.40
CA ALA A 432 -10.12 7.95 21.67
C ALA A 432 -10.37 6.44 21.50
N TYR A 433 -9.66 5.62 22.26
CA TYR A 433 -9.75 4.16 22.17
C TYR A 433 -9.96 3.52 23.54
N TYR A 434 -9.84 2.20 23.66
CA TYR A 434 -9.85 1.55 24.96
C TYR A 434 -8.66 1.99 25.84
N GLU A 435 -8.86 2.10 27.15
CA GLU A 435 -7.85 2.60 28.10
C GLU A 435 -6.54 1.78 28.13
N PHE A 436 -6.55 0.52 27.67
CA PHE A 436 -5.35 -0.31 27.61
C PHE A 436 -4.45 -0.03 26.39
N ASN A 437 -4.94 0.68 25.39
CA ASN A 437 -4.18 1.06 24.21
C ASN A 437 -3.11 2.10 24.55
N HIS A 438 -1.99 2.09 23.81
CA HIS A 438 -0.86 2.99 24.04
C HIS A 438 -1.25 4.47 23.96
N PHE A 439 -2.22 4.85 23.12
CA PHE A 439 -2.69 6.24 23.05
C PHE A 439 -3.29 6.71 24.38
N ALA A 440 -4.14 5.89 25.00
CA ALA A 440 -4.73 6.20 26.30
C ALA A 440 -3.68 6.30 27.42
N LYS A 441 -2.67 5.42 27.39
CA LYS A 441 -1.54 5.45 28.34
C LYS A 441 -0.73 6.74 28.21
N LYS A 442 -0.38 7.16 26.99
CA LYS A 442 0.36 8.41 26.75
C LYS A 442 -0.48 9.63 27.14
N HIS A 443 -1.77 9.65 26.81
CA HIS A 443 -2.70 10.69 27.23
C HIS A 443 -2.72 10.85 28.76
N ARG A 444 -2.90 9.75 29.49
CA ARG A 444 -2.90 9.75 30.97
C ARG A 444 -1.58 10.26 31.52
N MET A 445 -0.46 9.72 31.03
CA MET A 445 0.87 10.17 31.43
C MET A 445 1.04 11.68 31.24
N TRP A 446 0.60 12.26 30.11
CA TRP A 446 0.71 13.70 29.88
C TRP A 446 -0.18 14.52 30.81
N CYS A 447 -1.42 14.09 31.08
CA CYS A 447 -2.27 14.72 32.08
C CYS A 447 -1.60 14.71 33.46
N ASP A 448 -1.09 13.56 33.90
CA ASP A 448 -0.43 13.42 35.20
C ASP A 448 0.81 14.31 35.31
N LEU A 449 1.60 14.44 34.24
CA LEU A 449 2.75 15.34 34.17
C LEU A 449 2.33 16.81 34.31
N ILE A 450 1.27 17.24 33.61
CA ILE A 450 0.74 18.62 33.70
C ILE A 450 0.22 18.90 35.12
N GLU A 451 -0.57 17.97 35.67
CA GLU A 451 -1.14 18.07 37.02
C GLU A 451 -0.08 18.02 38.13
N SER A 452 1.07 17.40 37.86
CA SER A 452 2.21 17.38 38.79
C SER A 452 2.71 18.79 39.11
N LYS A 453 2.53 19.76 38.19
CA LYS A 453 3.08 21.12 38.27
C LYS A 453 4.57 21.15 38.61
N GLY A 454 5.33 20.15 38.11
CA GLY A 454 6.77 20.01 38.34
C GLY A 454 7.17 19.52 39.75
N ARG A 455 6.23 19.01 40.56
CA ARG A 455 6.54 18.49 41.91
C ARG A 455 7.34 17.18 41.80
N GLY A 456 8.63 17.23 42.14
CA GLY A 456 9.58 16.14 41.94
C GLY A 456 9.15 14.76 42.45
N GLY A 457 8.44 14.67 43.58
CA GLY A 457 7.92 13.39 44.09
C GLY A 457 6.88 12.74 43.17
N LYS A 458 5.92 13.53 42.65
CA LYS A 458 4.89 13.05 41.71
C LYS A 458 5.49 12.73 40.34
N VAL A 459 6.43 13.56 39.89
CA VAL A 459 7.14 13.35 38.62
C VAL A 459 7.96 12.05 38.69
N ALA A 460 8.64 11.80 39.80
CA ALA A 460 9.39 10.56 40.03
C ALA A 460 8.49 9.33 39.98
N GLU A 461 7.27 9.39 40.53
CA GLU A 461 6.29 8.30 40.46
C GLU A 461 5.91 7.98 39.01
N ILE A 462 5.63 9.00 38.20
CA ILE A 462 5.26 8.84 36.78
C ILE A 462 6.41 8.23 35.96
N PHE A 463 7.64 8.64 36.21
CA PHE A 463 8.82 8.10 35.50
C PHE A 463 9.39 6.81 36.12
N GLY A 464 8.85 6.31 37.23
CA GLY A 464 9.29 5.08 37.90
C GLY A 464 10.57 5.22 38.73
N GLY A 465 10.93 6.44 39.14
CA GLY A 465 12.06 6.75 40.02
C GLY A 465 12.69 8.13 39.74
N GLN A 466 13.37 8.71 40.74
CA GLN A 466 14.03 10.01 40.59
C GLN A 466 15.13 10.01 39.51
N ASN A 467 15.82 8.87 39.34
CA ASN A 467 16.91 8.72 38.37
C ASN A 467 16.42 8.59 36.91
N LEU A 468 15.11 8.54 36.68
CA LEU A 468 14.50 8.38 35.37
C LEU A 468 13.84 9.67 34.87
N ILE A 469 13.87 10.74 35.66
CA ILE A 469 13.38 12.07 35.26
C ILE A 469 14.40 12.67 34.27
N PRO A 470 13.97 13.13 33.08
CA PRO A 470 14.88 13.79 32.13
C PRO A 470 15.51 15.08 32.70
N ASP A 471 16.79 15.31 32.40
CA ASP A 471 17.60 16.45 32.89
C ASP A 471 17.01 17.85 32.60
N HIS A 472 16.13 17.96 31.59
CA HIS A 472 15.48 19.20 31.15
C HIS A 472 13.96 19.08 31.12
N PHE A 473 13.37 18.24 31.98
CA PHE A 473 11.92 18.11 32.06
C PHE A 473 11.24 19.42 32.48
N ASP A 474 10.31 19.91 31.67
CA ASP A 474 9.37 20.96 32.02
C ASP A 474 7.94 20.49 31.77
N TYR A 475 7.08 20.57 32.80
CA TYR A 475 5.68 20.18 32.68
C TYR A 475 4.89 21.09 31.72
N ARG A 476 5.40 22.30 31.43
CA ARG A 476 4.78 23.28 30.52
C ARG A 476 5.01 22.93 29.05
N ASP A 477 5.89 21.99 28.74
CA ASP A 477 6.12 21.49 27.39
C ASP A 477 5.01 20.55 26.91
N TYR A 478 4.11 20.13 27.82
CA TYR A 478 3.03 19.20 27.53
C TYR A 478 1.71 19.94 27.43
N THR A 479 0.91 19.57 26.42
CA THR A 479 -0.46 20.08 26.24
C THR A 479 -1.35 18.92 25.82
N VAL A 480 -2.53 18.84 26.43
CA VAL A 480 -3.58 17.88 26.09
C VAL A 480 -4.83 18.66 25.75
N ILE A 481 -5.42 18.35 24.59
CA ILE A 481 -6.66 18.98 24.12
C ILE A 481 -7.67 17.87 23.85
N GLN A 482 -8.85 17.97 24.46
CA GLN A 482 -9.97 17.08 24.20
C GLN A 482 -11.19 17.92 23.83
N LEU A 483 -11.74 17.69 22.64
CA LEU A 483 -12.84 18.47 22.08
C LEU A 483 -14.01 17.55 21.73
N PRO A 484 -14.86 17.18 22.70
CA PRO A 484 -16.04 16.37 22.42
C PRO A 484 -17.02 17.14 21.53
N HIS A 485 -17.90 16.42 20.82
CA HIS A 485 -18.92 17.00 19.95
C HIS A 485 -19.79 18.08 20.62
N THR A 486 -19.95 18.03 21.95
CA THR A 486 -20.71 19.01 22.73
C THR A 486 -20.04 20.38 22.86
N HIS A 487 -18.73 20.46 22.60
CA HIS A 487 -17.93 21.68 22.74
C HIS A 487 -17.43 22.21 21.39
N LEU A 488 -17.86 21.60 20.28
CA LEU A 488 -17.55 22.07 18.94
C LEU A 488 -18.47 23.26 18.56
N PRO A 489 -17.98 24.20 17.73
CA PRO A 489 -18.81 25.29 17.20
C PRO A 489 -20.05 24.77 16.45
N GLU A 490 -21.16 25.50 16.56
CA GLU A 490 -22.38 25.20 15.81
C GLU A 490 -22.10 25.17 14.29
N GLY A 491 -22.62 24.14 13.62
CA GLY A 491 -22.44 23.93 12.18
C GLY A 491 -21.22 23.11 11.77
N LEU A 492 -20.33 22.75 12.69
CA LEU A 492 -19.18 21.88 12.38
C LEU A 492 -19.59 20.40 12.19
N LEU A 493 -20.59 19.94 12.94
CA LEU A 493 -21.19 18.60 12.80
C LEU A 493 -22.66 18.70 12.40
N ASP A 494 -23.16 17.75 11.60
CA ASP A 494 -24.58 17.62 11.30
C ASP A 494 -25.33 17.01 12.50
N PRO A 495 -26.24 17.76 13.17
CA PRO A 495 -26.98 17.26 14.33
C PRO A 495 -27.83 16.02 14.04
N ARG A 496 -28.32 15.86 12.80
CA ARG A 496 -29.14 14.70 12.41
C ARG A 496 -28.30 13.44 12.33
N GLN A 497 -27.10 13.54 11.75
CA GLN A 497 -26.16 12.42 11.68
C GLN A 497 -25.68 12.05 13.08
N LEU A 498 -25.34 13.03 13.92
CA LEU A 498 -24.92 12.77 15.29
C LEU A 498 -26.02 12.07 16.12
N ALA A 499 -27.28 12.52 16.01
CA ALA A 499 -28.40 11.89 16.69
C ALA A 499 -28.64 10.45 16.20
N HIS A 500 -28.50 10.23 14.89
CA HIS A 500 -28.61 8.90 14.29
C HIS A 500 -27.47 7.98 14.75
N SER A 501 -26.22 8.44 14.72
CA SER A 501 -25.06 7.72 15.24
C SER A 501 -25.22 7.36 16.72
N LYS A 502 -25.75 8.28 17.54
CA LYS A 502 -26.04 8.01 18.96
C LYS A 502 -27.09 6.93 19.18
N ALA A 503 -28.05 6.78 18.26
CA ALA A 503 -29.12 5.80 18.37
C ALA A 503 -28.70 4.39 17.91
N ILE A 504 -27.75 4.30 16.97
CA ILE A 504 -27.34 3.03 16.35
C ILE A 504 -26.06 2.46 16.98
N LEU A 505 -25.08 3.32 17.26
CA LEU A 505 -23.78 2.86 17.73
C LEU A 505 -23.89 2.35 19.19
N PRO A 506 -23.20 1.24 19.51
CA PRO A 506 -22.91 0.90 20.89
C PRO A 506 -22.35 2.09 21.67
N ARG A 507 -22.69 2.18 22.96
CA ARG A 507 -22.37 3.35 23.78
C ARG A 507 -20.87 3.59 23.83
N ASN A 508 -20.07 2.54 23.99
CA ASN A 508 -18.62 2.63 23.96
C ASN A 508 -18.07 3.23 22.64
N ILE A 509 -18.57 2.80 21.49
CA ILE A 509 -18.15 3.32 20.17
C ILE A 509 -18.54 4.80 20.05
N PHE A 510 -19.76 5.16 20.41
CA PHE A 510 -20.19 6.56 20.39
C PHE A 510 -19.33 7.45 21.30
N LEU A 511 -18.99 6.96 22.50
CA LEU A 511 -18.15 7.68 23.45
C LEU A 511 -16.72 7.90 22.92
N MET A 512 -16.15 6.90 22.26
CA MET A 512 -14.82 6.99 21.64
C MET A 512 -14.82 7.98 20.47
N GLU A 513 -15.74 7.81 19.51
CA GLU A 513 -15.82 8.58 18.26
C GLU A 513 -16.22 10.05 18.46
N TYR A 514 -17.23 10.31 19.30
CA TYR A 514 -17.85 11.64 19.38
C TYR A 514 -17.67 12.33 20.73
N ALA A 515 -17.44 11.60 21.82
CA ALA A 515 -17.24 12.19 23.14
C ALA A 515 -15.78 12.28 23.57
N CYS A 516 -14.84 11.79 22.74
CA CYS A 516 -13.40 11.77 23.01
C CYS A 516 -13.05 11.06 24.34
N VAL A 517 -13.80 10.03 24.70
CA VAL A 517 -13.62 9.30 25.97
C VAL A 517 -12.82 8.02 25.72
N PHE A 518 -11.71 7.86 26.45
CA PHE A 518 -11.03 6.57 26.53
C PHE A 518 -11.85 5.62 27.40
N VAL A 519 -12.38 4.54 26.82
CA VAL A 519 -13.34 3.67 27.48
C VAL A 519 -12.63 2.53 28.22
N ARG A 520 -13.04 2.26 29.47
CA ARG A 520 -12.50 1.16 30.29
C ARG A 520 -12.94 -0.22 29.85
N ASP A 521 -14.25 -0.36 29.60
CA ASP A 521 -14.91 -1.64 29.40
C ASP A 521 -15.68 -1.69 28.08
N SER A 522 -15.78 -2.87 27.50
CA SER A 522 -16.71 -3.12 26.40
C SER A 522 -18.14 -3.25 26.92
N ASP A 523 -19.13 -2.91 26.08
CA ASP A 523 -20.55 -3.23 26.33
C ASP A 523 -20.86 -4.73 26.13
N GLY A 524 -19.85 -5.61 26.26
CA GLY A 524 -19.99 -7.05 26.12
C GLY A 524 -20.67 -7.72 27.32
N PHE A 525 -21.11 -8.98 27.15
CA PHE A 525 -21.80 -9.76 28.19
C PHE A 525 -21.01 -9.91 29.50
N PHE A 526 -19.69 -9.79 29.44
CA PHE A 526 -18.80 -9.72 30.59
C PHE A 526 -17.87 -8.51 30.42
N SER A 527 -18.00 -7.51 31.29
CA SER A 527 -17.07 -6.38 31.29
C SER A 527 -15.68 -6.85 31.72
N ARG A 528 -14.64 -6.19 31.24
CA ARG A 528 -13.26 -6.53 31.62
C ARG A 528 -13.02 -6.25 33.09
N SER A 529 -13.56 -5.16 33.64
CA SER A 529 -13.52 -4.88 35.08
C SER A 529 -14.13 -6.01 35.91
N LEU A 530 -15.23 -6.62 35.45
CA LEU A 530 -15.82 -7.78 36.10
C LEU A 530 -14.88 -8.99 36.03
N ILE A 531 -14.30 -9.24 34.85
CA ILE A 531 -13.31 -10.31 34.67
C ILE A 531 -12.13 -10.09 35.62
N GLU A 532 -11.52 -8.91 35.62
CA GLU A 532 -10.37 -8.57 36.48
C GLU A 532 -10.72 -8.68 37.97
N SER A 533 -11.92 -8.28 38.39
CA SER A 533 -12.39 -8.43 39.78
C SER A 533 -12.57 -9.89 40.21
N CYS A 534 -12.76 -10.79 39.25
CA CYS A 534 -12.91 -12.23 39.47
C CYS A 534 -11.60 -12.99 39.25
N THR A 535 -10.46 -12.29 39.13
CA THR A 535 -9.13 -12.90 38.92
C THR A 535 -8.13 -12.47 39.97
N VAL A 536 -7.23 -13.39 40.30
CA VAL A 536 -6.01 -13.10 41.06
C VAL A 536 -4.84 -13.25 40.11
N MET A 537 -4.25 -12.11 39.76
CA MET A 537 -3.23 -11.97 38.73
C MET A 537 -1.84 -12.35 39.26
N PRO A 538 -0.90 -12.80 38.40
CA PRO A 538 0.45 -13.20 38.84
C PRO A 538 1.29 -12.11 39.51
N ASP A 539 0.99 -10.84 39.24
CA ASP A 539 1.62 -9.65 39.82
C ASP A 539 1.06 -9.25 41.19
N ASN A 540 -0.09 -9.81 41.60
CA ASN A 540 -0.67 -9.62 42.93
C ASN A 540 -1.33 -10.92 43.48
N PRO A 541 -0.53 -11.97 43.77
CA PRO A 541 -1.05 -13.26 44.22
C PRO A 541 -1.54 -13.22 45.67
N ILE A 542 -2.51 -14.09 46.00
CA ILE A 542 -2.89 -14.34 47.40
C ILE A 542 -1.81 -15.21 48.04
N ALA A 543 -1.17 -14.70 49.08
CA ALA A 543 -0.19 -15.47 49.85
C ALA A 543 -0.89 -16.53 50.71
N THR A 544 -0.60 -17.81 50.49
CA THR A 544 -1.01 -18.91 51.36
C THR A 544 0.22 -19.68 51.90
N PRO A 545 0.07 -20.46 52.98
CA PRO A 545 1.19 -21.20 53.58
C PRO A 545 1.94 -22.16 52.64
N ASP A 546 1.28 -22.64 51.58
CA ASP A 546 1.86 -23.59 50.61
C ASP A 546 2.28 -22.94 49.28
N GLY A 547 2.21 -21.59 49.18
CA GLY A 547 2.66 -20.82 48.02
C GLY A 547 1.66 -19.77 47.53
N PRO A 548 2.07 -18.88 46.60
CA PRO A 548 1.18 -17.87 46.04
C PRO A 548 0.08 -18.52 45.18
N VAL A 549 -1.18 -18.18 45.46
CA VAL A 549 -2.35 -18.64 44.70
C VAL A 549 -2.74 -17.57 43.67
N THR A 550 -2.82 -17.99 42.41
CA THR A 550 -3.37 -17.20 41.29
C THR A 550 -4.49 -17.98 40.63
N PHE A 551 -5.53 -17.31 40.16
CA PHE A 551 -6.58 -17.97 39.37
C PHE A 551 -7.24 -17.02 38.38
N THR A 552 -7.55 -17.55 37.21
CA THR A 552 -8.19 -16.87 36.09
C THR A 552 -9.65 -17.32 35.94
N PRO A 553 -10.50 -16.58 35.23
CA PRO A 553 -11.89 -16.97 35.05
C PRO A 553 -11.95 -18.23 34.19
N LEU A 554 -12.88 -19.13 34.51
CA LEU A 554 -13.05 -20.40 33.80
C LEU A 554 -14.44 -20.45 33.17
N MET A 555 -14.50 -20.83 31.90
CA MET A 555 -15.77 -21.03 31.18
C MET A 555 -16.46 -22.35 31.53
N ARG A 556 -15.70 -23.31 32.06
CA ARG A 556 -16.15 -24.64 32.48
C ARG A 556 -15.36 -25.06 33.72
N GLY A 557 -16.00 -25.79 34.62
CA GLY A 557 -15.30 -26.41 35.75
C GLY A 557 -14.20 -27.37 35.28
N ILE A 558 -13.18 -27.50 36.10
CA ILE A 558 -12.10 -28.49 35.95
C ILE A 558 -12.63 -29.89 36.25
N LYS A 559 -12.42 -30.82 35.31
CA LYS A 559 -12.79 -32.24 35.48
C LYS A 559 -11.94 -32.87 36.60
N ASN A 560 -12.54 -33.75 37.41
CA ASN A 560 -11.90 -34.44 38.54
C ASN A 560 -11.56 -33.56 39.76
N ARG A 561 -12.19 -32.38 39.91
CA ARG A 561 -12.17 -31.59 41.15
C ARG A 561 -13.43 -31.83 41.97
N THR A 562 -13.31 -31.59 43.28
CA THR A 562 -14.45 -31.62 44.20
C THR A 562 -15.11 -30.26 44.21
N TYR A 563 -16.44 -30.25 44.05
CA TYR A 563 -17.26 -29.05 44.12
C TYR A 563 -18.29 -29.19 45.23
N VAL A 564 -18.47 -28.13 46.02
CA VAL A 564 -19.49 -28.03 47.07
C VAL A 564 -20.52 -27.01 46.61
N MET A 565 -21.79 -27.40 46.60
CA MET A 565 -22.90 -26.48 46.34
C MET A 565 -23.50 -26.02 47.67
N GLY A 566 -23.32 -24.74 47.99
CA GLY A 566 -24.02 -24.06 49.06
C GLY A 566 -25.34 -23.49 48.56
N ILE A 567 -26.42 -23.71 49.30
CA ILE A 567 -27.75 -23.17 48.98
C ILE A 567 -28.19 -22.33 50.18
N ASP A 568 -28.40 -21.04 49.95
CA ASP A 568 -29.10 -20.17 50.90
C ASP A 568 -30.58 -20.09 50.47
N PRO A 569 -31.49 -20.71 51.24
CA PRO A 569 -32.91 -20.75 50.91
C PRO A 569 -33.64 -19.43 51.22
N ALA A 570 -32.99 -18.43 51.81
CA ALA A 570 -33.64 -17.17 52.17
C ALA A 570 -34.14 -16.42 50.92
N ALA A 571 -35.45 -16.29 50.74
CA ALA A 571 -36.03 -15.69 49.54
C ALA A 571 -37.11 -14.62 49.81
N GLU A 572 -37.55 -14.45 51.07
CA GLU A 572 -38.68 -13.57 51.40
C GLU A 572 -38.29 -12.12 51.66
N ARG A 573 -37.18 -11.91 52.37
CA ARG A 573 -36.59 -10.58 52.62
C ARG A 573 -35.19 -10.44 52.00
N ASP A 574 -34.61 -11.55 51.57
CA ASP A 574 -33.27 -11.65 50.97
C ASP A 574 -33.32 -12.40 49.63
N LYS A 575 -32.19 -12.52 48.95
CA LYS A 575 -32.05 -13.27 47.70
C LYS A 575 -31.76 -14.74 47.98
N PHE A 576 -32.50 -15.61 47.30
CA PHE A 576 -32.12 -17.01 47.20
C PHE A 576 -30.77 -17.08 46.48
N ALA A 577 -29.81 -17.82 47.02
CA ALA A 577 -28.48 -17.92 46.43
C ALA A 577 -28.02 -19.39 46.32
N ILE A 578 -27.44 -19.73 45.17
CA ILE A 578 -26.67 -20.95 44.94
C ILE A 578 -25.24 -20.53 44.70
N VAL A 579 -24.33 -21.04 45.52
CA VAL A 579 -22.89 -20.82 45.39
C VAL A 579 -22.22 -22.17 45.15
N ILE A 580 -21.40 -22.25 44.11
CA ILE A 580 -20.55 -23.42 43.84
C ILE A 580 -19.12 -23.07 44.22
N LEU A 581 -18.58 -23.83 45.16
CA LEU A 581 -17.20 -23.74 45.63
C LEU A 581 -16.39 -24.89 45.02
N GLU A 582 -15.29 -24.59 44.34
CA GLU A 582 -14.26 -25.55 43.97
C GLU A 582 -13.28 -25.72 45.14
N VAL A 583 -13.10 -26.95 45.60
CA VAL A 583 -12.28 -27.27 46.77
C VAL A 583 -10.83 -27.55 46.35
N TRP A 584 -9.91 -26.81 46.96
CA TRP A 584 -8.47 -27.03 46.87
C TRP A 584 -7.93 -27.47 48.23
N GLU A 585 -6.74 -28.05 48.26
CA GLU A 585 -6.13 -28.58 49.50
C GLU A 585 -5.99 -27.49 50.58
N ASN A 586 -5.75 -26.24 50.19
CA ASN A 586 -5.46 -25.13 51.09
C ASN A 586 -6.35 -23.89 50.92
N HIS A 587 -7.34 -23.93 50.01
CA HIS A 587 -8.28 -22.82 49.81
C HIS A 587 -9.58 -23.29 49.14
N TYR A 588 -10.57 -22.40 49.10
CA TYR A 588 -11.81 -22.60 48.35
C TYR A 588 -11.93 -21.51 47.29
N ARG A 589 -12.42 -21.86 46.10
CA ARG A 589 -12.69 -20.89 45.03
C ARG A 589 -14.18 -20.83 44.75
N VAL A 590 -14.76 -19.64 44.77
CA VAL A 590 -16.12 -19.45 44.25
C VAL A 590 -16.04 -19.51 42.73
N VAL A 591 -16.56 -20.58 42.13
CA VAL A 591 -16.54 -20.78 40.68
C VAL A 591 -17.88 -20.47 40.02
N HIS A 592 -18.95 -20.43 40.80
CA HIS A 592 -20.26 -19.97 40.36
C HIS A 592 -21.04 -19.37 41.52
N CYS A 593 -21.72 -18.26 41.26
CA CYS A 593 -22.69 -17.70 42.20
C CYS A 593 -23.91 -17.26 41.40
N TRP A 594 -25.06 -17.82 41.75
CA TRP A 594 -26.35 -17.46 41.19
C TRP A 594 -27.25 -16.98 42.31
N SER A 595 -27.83 -15.80 42.18
CA SER A 595 -28.80 -15.31 43.15
C SER A 595 -30.01 -14.70 42.46
N VAL A 596 -31.17 -14.77 43.12
CA VAL A 596 -32.44 -14.29 42.56
C VAL A 596 -33.39 -13.86 43.68
N ASN A 597 -34.21 -12.85 43.41
CA ASN A 597 -35.31 -12.48 44.31
C ASN A 597 -36.61 -13.22 43.94
N LYS A 598 -37.56 -13.32 44.87
CA LYS A 598 -38.82 -14.06 44.68
C LYS A 598 -39.63 -13.61 43.44
N PRO A 599 -39.79 -12.30 43.14
CA PRO A 599 -40.47 -11.85 41.93
C PRO A 599 -39.78 -12.31 40.62
N GLU A 600 -38.45 -12.20 40.56
CA GLU A 600 -37.67 -12.55 39.37
C GLU A 600 -37.56 -14.07 39.19
N PHE A 601 -37.51 -14.82 40.29
CA PHE A 601 -37.59 -16.28 40.27
C PHE A 601 -38.91 -16.76 39.65
N ASN A 602 -40.03 -16.17 40.08
CA ASN A 602 -41.35 -16.49 39.54
C ASN A 602 -41.52 -16.13 38.06
N LYS A 603 -40.79 -15.13 37.53
CA LYS A 603 -40.78 -14.81 36.10
C LYS A 603 -39.97 -15.80 35.25
N ARG A 604 -39.00 -16.49 35.85
CA ARG A 604 -38.08 -17.42 35.17
C ARG A 604 -38.54 -18.88 35.26
N LYS A 605 -39.57 -19.16 36.06
CA LYS A 605 -40.24 -20.45 36.19
C LYS A 605 -41.27 -20.60 35.08
#